data_AF-A0A9E5NAG7-F1
#
_entry.id   AF-A0A9E5NAG7-F1
#
_cell.length_a   1.000
_cell.length_b   1.000
_cell.length_c   1.000
_cell.angle_alpha   90.00
_cell.angle_beta   90.00
_cell.angle_gamma   90.00
#
_symmetry.space_group_name_H-M   'P 1'
#
loop_
_entity.id
_entity.type
_entity.pdbx_description
1 polymer ?
#
loop_
_entity_poly.entity_id
_entity_poly.type
_entity_poly.pdbx_seq_one_letter_code
_entity_poly.pdbx_strand_id
1 'polypeptide(L)'
;MTDGTRGYIEKAAYQINGCYEAGFYDACAIMIRRLVETLIIEVFEKIGKADIIKGTDGNFFMLPCLLDKLSAEESINLGREAKRVPGKIKKFGDRSAHNRRWNATKSDLDSLKDDTRLLVEELIHLSGLQ
;
A
#
# COMPACT_ATOMS: atom_id res chain seq x y z
N MET A 1 10.50 -3.58 9.14
CA MET A 1 9.60 -2.40 9.02
C MET A 1 8.20 -2.72 9.56
N THR A 2 7.74 -3.97 9.45
CA THR A 2 6.42 -4.39 9.93
C THR A 2 6.48 -5.25 11.21
N ASP A 3 7.67 -5.63 11.66
CA ASP A 3 7.91 -6.51 12.80
C ASP A 3 7.31 -5.89 14.08
N GLY A 4 6.46 -6.63 14.78
CA GLY A 4 5.76 -6.15 15.97
C GLY A 4 4.41 -5.47 15.69
N THR A 5 3.95 -5.46 14.43
CA THR A 5 2.60 -5.00 14.06
C THR A 5 1.59 -6.17 14.12
N ARG A 6 0.57 -6.19 13.25
CA ARG A 6 -0.38 -7.30 13.15
C ARG A 6 0.17 -8.41 12.26
N GLY A 7 -0.06 -9.67 12.62
CA GLY A 7 0.53 -10.82 11.93
C GLY A 7 0.24 -10.90 10.42
N TYR A 8 -0.89 -10.37 9.93
CA TYR A 8 -1.17 -10.32 8.49
C TYR A 8 -0.37 -9.24 7.74
N ILE A 9 0.03 -8.17 8.42
CA ILE A 9 0.89 -7.11 7.87
C ILE A 9 2.31 -7.65 7.76
N GLU A 10 2.81 -8.31 8.81
CA GLU A 10 4.10 -9.01 8.78
C GLU A 10 4.15 -10.07 7.68
N LYS A 11 3.09 -10.87 7.55
CA LYS A 11 3.00 -11.89 6.51
C LYS A 11 2.96 -11.28 5.11
N ALA A 12 2.31 -10.13 4.93
CA ALA A 12 2.34 -9.41 3.65
C ALA A 12 3.75 -8.92 3.31
N ALA A 13 4.48 -8.36 4.27
CA ALA A 13 5.88 -7.95 4.07
C ALA A 13 6.79 -9.14 3.74
N TYR A 14 6.60 -10.27 4.44
CA TYR A 14 7.33 -11.52 4.13
C TYR A 14 7.06 -11.99 2.69
N GLN A 15 5.81 -11.95 2.24
CA GLN A 15 5.43 -12.30 0.87
C GLN A 15 6.03 -11.34 -0.16
N ILE A 16 6.06 -10.03 0.11
CA ILE A 16 6.72 -9.03 -0.76
C ILE A 16 8.20 -9.40 -0.95
N ASN A 17 8.91 -9.64 0.16
CA ASN A 17 10.32 -10.00 0.12
C ASN A 17 10.54 -11.33 -0.64
N GLY A 18 9.72 -12.35 -0.37
CA GLY A 18 9.79 -13.63 -1.09
C GLY A 18 9.56 -13.49 -2.60
N CYS A 19 8.59 -12.67 -3.03
CA CYS A 19 8.35 -12.40 -4.44
C CYS A 19 9.53 -11.65 -5.09
N TYR A 20 10.11 -10.68 -4.39
CA TYR A 20 11.26 -9.92 -4.88
C TYR A 20 12.49 -10.83 -5.07
N GLU A 21 12.85 -11.62 -4.05
CA GLU A 21 14.01 -12.52 -4.09
C GLU A 21 13.86 -13.62 -5.16
N ALA A 22 12.64 -14.14 -5.36
CA ALA A 22 12.35 -15.14 -6.38
C ALA A 22 12.25 -14.57 -7.80
N GLY A 23 12.30 -13.24 -7.98
CA GLY A 23 12.15 -12.58 -9.28
C GLY A 23 10.71 -12.51 -9.80
N PHE A 24 9.70 -12.75 -8.96
CA PHE A 24 8.28 -12.60 -9.29
C PHE A 24 7.84 -11.15 -9.13
N TYR A 25 8.35 -10.27 -10.00
CA TYR A 25 8.21 -8.82 -9.85
C TYR A 25 6.77 -8.31 -9.97
N ASP A 26 5.95 -8.88 -10.86
CA ASP A 26 4.52 -8.53 -10.94
C ASP A 26 3.80 -8.88 -9.63
N ALA A 27 4.07 -10.08 -9.11
CA ALA A 27 3.52 -10.52 -7.83
C ALA A 27 4.01 -9.64 -6.69
N CYS A 28 5.29 -9.24 -6.70
CA CYS A 28 5.87 -8.32 -5.72
C CYS A 28 5.12 -6.98 -5.71
N ALA A 29 4.90 -6.37 -6.87
CA ALA A 29 4.17 -5.11 -7.00
C ALA A 29 2.70 -5.24 -6.56
N ILE A 30 2.03 -6.35 -6.86
CA ILE A 30 0.67 -6.64 -6.37
C ILE A 30 0.66 -6.78 -4.83
N MET A 31 1.66 -7.44 -4.26
CA MET A 31 1.77 -7.59 -2.82
C MET A 31 2.05 -6.26 -2.10
N ILE A 32 2.86 -5.37 -2.70
CA ILE A 32 3.06 -4.00 -2.21
C ILE A 32 1.72 -3.24 -2.22
N ARG A 33 0.97 -3.34 -3.33
CA ARG A 33 -0.37 -2.75 -3.43
C ARG A 33 -1.29 -3.25 -2.32
N ARG A 34 -1.34 -4.56 -2.06
CA ARG A 34 -2.14 -5.16 -0.99
C ARG A 34 -1.73 -4.65 0.40
N LEU A 35 -0.43 -4.54 0.67
CA LEU A 35 0.08 -4.03 1.94
C LEU A 35 -0.37 -2.58 2.16
N VAL A 36 -0.25 -1.72 1.14
CA VAL A 36 -0.66 -0.31 1.22
C VAL A 36 -2.17 -0.17 1.40
N GLU A 37 -2.99 -0.95 0.67
CA GLU A 37 -4.44 -0.98 0.88
C GLU A 37 -4.79 -1.32 2.34
N THR A 38 -4.15 -2.37 2.86
CA THR A 38 -4.34 -2.83 4.25
C THR A 38 -4.02 -1.72 5.23
N LEU A 39 -2.86 -1.07 5.08
CA LEU A 39 -2.43 -0.02 5.99
C LEU A 39 -3.31 1.24 5.92
N ILE A 40 -3.84 1.59 4.74
CA ILE A 40 -4.79 2.70 4.64
C ILE A 40 -6.07 2.38 5.41
N ILE A 41 -6.58 1.16 5.29
CA ILE A 41 -7.75 0.71 6.06
C ILE A 41 -7.45 0.82 7.57
N GLU A 42 -6.29 0.36 8.04
CA GLU A 42 -5.88 0.49 9.45
C GLU A 42 -5.86 1.96 9.93
N VAL A 43 -5.37 2.89 9.10
CA VAL A 43 -5.37 4.32 9.43
C VAL A 43 -6.81 4.84 9.58
N PHE A 44 -7.70 4.51 8.64
CA PHE A 44 -9.10 4.95 8.69
C PHE A 44 -9.87 4.32 9.86
N GLU A 45 -9.59 3.07 10.19
CA GLU A 45 -10.13 2.40 11.39
C GLU A 45 -9.63 3.09 12.66
N LYS A 46 -8.33 3.41 12.73
CA LYS A 46 -7.71 4.07 13.89
C LYS A 46 -8.34 5.42 14.21
N ILE A 47 -8.66 6.21 13.19
CA ILE A 47 -9.29 7.53 13.35
C ILE A 47 -10.83 7.47 13.43
N GLY A 48 -11.43 6.28 13.43
CA GLY A 48 -12.88 6.10 13.54
C GLY A 48 -13.67 6.53 12.29
N LYS A 49 -13.05 6.50 11.10
CA LYS A 49 -13.66 6.93 9.83
C LYS A 49 -13.71 5.82 8.78
N ALA A 50 -13.69 4.55 9.19
CA ALA A 50 -13.71 3.41 8.27
C ALA A 50 -14.93 3.38 7.32
N ASP A 51 -16.06 4.00 7.68
CA ASP A 51 -17.26 3.95 6.83
C ASP A 51 -17.16 4.82 5.58
N ILE A 52 -16.32 5.86 5.57
CA ILE A 52 -16.18 6.73 4.38
C ILE A 52 -15.37 6.09 3.24
N ILE A 53 -14.70 4.97 3.55
CA ILE A 53 -13.89 4.18 2.64
C ILE A 53 -14.55 2.85 2.26
N LYS A 54 -15.86 2.69 2.56
CA LYS A 54 -16.68 1.55 2.15
C LYS A 54 -17.67 1.94 1.06
N GLY A 55 -17.97 1.00 0.18
CA GLY A 55 -19.06 1.07 -0.77
C GLY A 55 -20.42 0.84 -0.12
N THR A 56 -21.48 1.00 -0.92
CA THR A 56 -22.87 0.74 -0.49
C THR A 56 -23.13 -0.74 -0.17
N ASP A 57 -22.26 -1.63 -0.64
CA ASP A 57 -22.27 -3.06 -0.36
C ASP A 57 -21.59 -3.42 0.98
N GLY A 58 -21.05 -2.42 1.70
CA GLY A 58 -20.33 -2.60 2.96
C GLY A 58 -18.88 -3.03 2.81
N ASN A 59 -18.38 -3.24 1.59
CA ASN A 59 -17.00 -3.62 1.33
C ASN A 59 -16.09 -2.39 1.25
N PHE A 60 -14.83 -2.54 1.67
CA PHE A 60 -13.83 -1.50 1.46
C PHE A 60 -13.55 -1.28 -0.03
N PHE A 61 -13.27 -0.03 -0.40
CA PHE A 61 -12.89 0.29 -1.77
C PHE A 61 -11.52 -0.29 -2.15
N MET A 62 -11.27 -0.42 -3.45
CA MET A 62 -9.96 -0.78 -3.99
C MET A 62 -8.97 0.39 -3.91
N LEU A 63 -7.67 0.09 -3.99
CA LEU A 63 -6.55 1.05 -3.86
C LEU A 63 -6.81 2.42 -4.50
N PRO A 64 -7.26 2.56 -5.76
CA PRO A 64 -7.44 3.88 -6.36
C PRO A 64 -8.31 4.81 -5.52
N CYS A 65 -9.48 4.33 -5.09
CA CYS A 65 -10.40 5.13 -4.30
C CYS A 65 -9.90 5.30 -2.86
N LEU A 66 -9.23 4.29 -2.28
CA LEU A 66 -8.59 4.44 -0.97
C LEU A 66 -7.51 5.55 -0.99
N LEU A 67 -6.72 5.66 -2.05
CA LEU A 67 -5.71 6.71 -2.20
C LEU A 67 -6.35 8.10 -2.34
N ASP A 68 -7.45 8.21 -3.07
CA ASP A 68 -8.20 9.46 -3.20
C ASP A 68 -8.76 9.90 -1.84
N LYS A 69 -9.33 8.96 -1.07
CA LYS A 69 -9.84 9.21 0.28
C LYS A 69 -8.73 9.59 1.26
N LEU A 70 -7.61 8.89 1.23
CA LEU A 70 -6.43 9.20 2.03
C LEU A 70 -5.91 10.61 1.76
N SER A 71 -5.89 11.03 0.49
CA SER A 71 -5.39 12.35 0.09
C SER A 71 -6.36 13.49 0.43
N ALA A 72 -7.65 13.21 0.49
CA ALA A 72 -8.70 14.19 0.79
C ALA A 72 -9.00 14.33 2.29
N GLU A 73 -8.55 13.39 3.12
CA GLU A 73 -8.87 13.39 4.55
C GLU A 73 -7.94 14.30 5.36
N GLU A 74 -8.44 15.46 5.76
CA GLU A 74 -7.69 16.51 6.47
C GLU A 74 -7.14 16.07 7.83
N SER A 75 -7.78 15.09 8.49
CA SER A 75 -7.29 14.55 9.77
C SER A 75 -6.08 13.63 9.63
N ILE A 76 -5.73 13.20 8.41
CA ILE A 76 -4.55 12.39 8.14
C ILE A 76 -3.46 13.30 7.57
N ASN A 77 -2.41 13.52 8.35
CA ASN A 77 -1.29 14.35 7.91
C ASN A 77 -0.13 13.50 7.38
N LEU A 78 -0.19 13.14 6.10
CA LEU A 78 0.96 12.57 5.41
C LEU A 78 2.04 13.63 5.13
N GLY A 79 3.28 13.22 5.34
CA GLY A 79 4.50 13.92 5.02
C GLY A 79 4.56 14.26 3.53
N ARG A 80 5.24 15.37 3.23
CA ARG A 80 5.33 15.92 1.86
C ARG A 80 5.86 14.89 0.86
N GLU A 81 6.87 14.11 1.25
CA GLU A 81 7.47 13.11 0.37
C GLU A 81 6.56 11.90 0.20
N ALA A 82 5.94 11.40 1.27
CA ALA A 82 5.01 10.27 1.19
C ALA A 82 3.78 10.58 0.33
N LYS A 83 3.29 11.83 0.31
CA LYS A 83 2.21 12.26 -0.60
C LYS A 83 2.50 12.03 -2.09
N ARG A 84 3.77 11.89 -2.49
CA ARG A 84 4.18 11.63 -3.88
C ARG A 84 4.23 10.14 -4.23
N VAL A 85 4.26 9.26 -3.22
CA VAL A 85 4.44 7.81 -3.38
C VAL A 85 3.20 7.09 -3.92
N PRO A 86 1.96 7.36 -3.43
CA PRO A 86 0.74 6.66 -3.86
C PRO A 86 0.60 6.48 -5.38
N GLY A 87 0.89 7.52 -6.15
CA GLY A 87 0.78 7.48 -7.61
C GLY A 87 1.72 6.45 -8.26
N LYS A 88 2.94 6.28 -7.73
CA LYS A 88 3.90 5.30 -8.21
C LYS A 88 3.45 3.87 -7.90
N ILE A 89 3.03 3.62 -6.65
CA ILE A 89 2.54 2.30 -6.23
C ILE A 89 1.31 1.89 -7.04
N LYS A 90 0.35 2.80 -7.23
CA LYS A 90 -0.81 2.58 -8.09
C LYS A 90 -0.39 2.23 -9.52
N LYS A 91 0.52 3.01 -10.11
CA LYS A 91 0.99 2.80 -11.49
C LYS A 91 1.57 1.40 -11.70
N PHE A 92 2.48 0.96 -10.84
CA PHE A 92 3.12 -0.35 -11.00
C PHE A 92 2.20 -1.49 -10.60
N GLY A 93 1.42 -1.34 -9.52
CA GLY A 93 0.43 -2.34 -9.10
C GLY A 93 -0.63 -2.59 -10.16
N ASP A 94 -1.23 -1.53 -10.72
CA ASP A 94 -2.29 -1.67 -11.75
C ASP A 94 -1.74 -2.29 -13.04
N ARG A 95 -0.52 -1.94 -13.44
CA ARG A 95 0.11 -2.55 -14.62
C ARG A 95 0.39 -4.03 -14.39
N SER A 96 0.92 -4.39 -13.22
CA SER A 96 1.21 -5.79 -12.84
C SER A 96 -0.04 -6.64 -12.79
N ALA A 97 -1.15 -6.06 -12.32
CA ALA A 97 -2.40 -6.79 -12.14
C ALA A 97 -3.22 -6.94 -13.42
N HIS A 98 -3.18 -5.95 -14.31
CA HIS A 98 -4.22 -5.82 -15.36
C HIS A 98 -3.67 -5.67 -16.79
N ASN A 99 -2.40 -5.32 -16.96
CA ASN A 99 -1.85 -5.12 -18.31
C ASN A 99 -1.22 -6.41 -18.84
N ARG A 100 -1.97 -7.14 -19.67
CA ARG A 100 -1.54 -8.41 -20.30
C ARG A 100 -0.24 -8.35 -21.13
N ARG A 101 0.27 -7.16 -21.46
CA ARG A 101 1.48 -6.94 -22.27
C ARG A 101 2.62 -6.32 -21.47
N TRP A 102 2.48 -6.21 -20.15
CA TRP A 102 3.46 -5.61 -19.28
C TRP A 102 3.81 -6.62 -18.19
N ASN A 103 5.09 -6.74 -17.91
CA ASN A 103 5.61 -7.45 -16.74
C ASN A 103 6.59 -6.51 -16.05
N ALA A 104 6.52 -6.44 -14.73
CA ALA A 104 7.45 -5.69 -13.92
C ALA A 104 8.86 -6.28 -14.04
N THR A 105 9.86 -5.41 -14.00
CA THR A 105 11.27 -5.80 -13.97
C THR A 105 11.87 -5.52 -12.60
N LYS A 106 13.05 -6.10 -12.34
CA LYS A 106 13.81 -5.78 -11.13
C LYS A 106 14.04 -4.27 -10.96
N SER A 107 14.41 -3.59 -12.05
CA SER A 107 14.67 -2.15 -12.02
C SER A 107 13.44 -1.33 -11.66
N ASP A 108 12.24 -1.79 -12.06
CA ASP A 108 10.98 -1.14 -11.68
C ASP A 108 10.78 -1.23 -10.15
N LEU A 109 10.99 -2.41 -9.56
CA LEU A 109 10.84 -2.62 -8.12
C LEU A 109 11.95 -1.96 -7.31
N ASP A 110 13.18 -1.94 -7.82
CA ASP A 110 14.31 -1.22 -7.20
C ASP A 110 13.99 0.27 -7.11
N SER A 111 13.38 0.85 -8.15
CA SER A 111 12.96 2.25 -8.16
C SER A 111 11.83 2.57 -7.17
N LEU A 112 11.11 1.56 -6.69
CA LEU A 112 10.01 1.68 -5.73
C LEU A 112 10.41 1.42 -4.28
N LYS A 113 11.60 0.88 -4.03
CA LYS A 113 11.97 0.33 -2.72
C LYS A 113 11.92 1.38 -1.61
N ASP A 114 12.57 2.52 -1.82
CA ASP A 114 12.65 3.59 -0.81
C ASP A 114 11.30 4.31 -0.65
N ASP A 115 10.60 4.54 -1.76
CA ASP A 115 9.25 5.11 -1.76
C ASP A 115 8.28 4.22 -0.96
N THR A 116 8.32 2.90 -1.20
CA THR A 116 7.47 1.92 -0.51
C THR A 116 7.77 1.91 0.98
N ARG A 117 9.06 1.90 1.36
CA ARG A 117 9.47 1.96 2.75
C ARG A 117 8.93 3.22 3.43
N LEU A 118 9.14 4.38 2.83
CA LEU A 118 8.70 5.68 3.36
C LEU A 118 7.19 5.68 3.63
N LEU A 119 6.39 5.28 2.65
CA LEU A 119 4.93 5.27 2.81
C LEU A 119 4.47 4.23 3.84
N VAL A 120 5.07 3.03 3.85
CA VAL A 120 4.70 1.98 4.80
C VAL A 120 5.00 2.39 6.24
N GLU A 121 6.19 2.94 6.51
CA GLU A 121 6.57 3.39 7.86
C GLU A 121 5.62 4.49 8.35
N GLU A 122 5.25 5.43 7.48
CA GLU A 122 4.33 6.51 7.84
C GLU A 122 2.89 6.03 8.09
N LEU A 123 2.37 5.11 7.27
CA LEU A 123 1.04 4.54 7.48
C LEU A 123 0.99 3.66 8.74
N ILE A 124 2.07 2.93 9.08
CA ILE A 124 2.18 2.19 10.35
C ILE A 124 2.10 3.14 11.54
N HIS A 125 2.81 4.25 11.48
CA HIS A 125 2.77 5.27 12.52
C HIS A 125 1.36 5.88 12.67
N LEU A 126 0.74 6.28 11.55
CA LEU A 126 -0.59 6.89 11.54
C LEU A 126 -1.69 5.93 12.00
N SER A 127 -1.52 4.63 11.80
CA SER A 127 -2.45 3.59 12.28
C SER A 127 -2.23 3.24 13.76
N GLY A 128 -1.18 3.76 14.39
CA GLY A 128 -0.83 3.45 15.79
C GLY A 128 -0.46 1.98 15.99
N LEU A 129 0.09 1.35 14.96
CA LEU A 129 0.57 -0.03 15.01
C LEU A 129 2.01 -0.11 15.55
N GLN A 130 2.75 1.01 15.54
CA GLN A 130 4.05 1.22 16.22
C GLN A 130 4.23 2.69 16.62
#